data_AF-C8PFS8-F1
#
_entry.id   AF-C8PFS8-F1
#
_cell.length_a   1.000
_cell.length_b   1.000
_cell.length_c   1.000
_cell.angle_alpha   90.00
_cell.angle_beta   90.00
_cell.angle_gamma   90.00
#
_symmetry.space_group_name_H-M   'P 1'
#
loop_
_entity.id
_entity.type
_entity.pdbx_description
1 polymer ?
#
loop_
_entity_poly.entity_id
_entity_poly.type
_entity_poly.pdbx_seq_one_letter_code
_entity_poly.pdbx_strand_id
1 'polypeptide(L)'
;MKRWSKLAKRLYELVDESIDFKLHCTVYRMQSRRGSTDLPRYFITLAGEIIFDYPKDFVQKSGGIKSLAQGALTKIYPYGNDISDIGELIREYIDTPKEELFAKHFDADEWGLANILKAADKRIGKRRLQILAKNKKNQAMQKVIAARLEALR
;
A
#
# COMPACT_ATOMS: atom_id res chain seq x y z
N MET A 1 -16.59 3.30 -9.68
CA MET A 1 -15.21 2.78 -9.48
C MET A 1 -14.71 1.89 -10.63
N LYS A 2 -14.87 2.29 -11.90
CA LYS A 2 -14.39 1.54 -13.10
C LYS A 2 -12.86 1.55 -13.31
N ARG A 3 -12.07 2.14 -12.39
CA ARG A 3 -10.62 2.39 -12.55
C ARG A 3 -9.72 1.39 -11.79
N TRP A 4 -10.23 0.71 -10.76
CA TRP A 4 -9.41 -0.17 -9.91
C TRP A 4 -8.84 -1.37 -10.66
N SER A 5 -9.66 -2.09 -11.43
CA SER A 5 -9.21 -3.28 -12.16
C SER A 5 -8.07 -3.00 -13.14
N LYS A 6 -8.10 -1.84 -13.82
CA LYS A 6 -7.02 -1.39 -14.71
C LYS A 6 -5.76 -1.00 -13.93
N LEU A 7 -5.93 -0.29 -12.81
CA LEU A 7 -4.82 0.10 -11.94
C LEU A 7 -4.12 -1.12 -11.34
N ALA A 8 -4.90 -2.05 -10.78
CA ALA A 8 -4.42 -3.30 -10.21
C ALA A 8 -3.70 -4.15 -11.25
N LYS A 9 -4.24 -4.27 -12.47
CA LYS A 9 -3.57 -4.97 -13.57
C LYS A 9 -2.18 -4.38 -13.86
N ARG A 10 -2.08 -3.06 -14.02
CA ARG A 10 -0.79 -2.38 -14.25
C ARG A 10 0.18 -2.55 -13.08
N LEU A 11 -0.32 -2.58 -11.84
CA LEU A 11 0.52 -2.86 -10.68
C LEU A 11 1.08 -4.28 -10.74
N TYR A 12 0.25 -5.28 -11.04
CA TYR A 12 0.67 -6.68 -11.09
C TYR A 12 1.68 -6.97 -12.21
N GLU A 13 1.67 -6.19 -13.30
CA GLU A 13 2.73 -6.24 -14.32
C GLU A 13 4.13 -5.90 -13.76
N LEU A 14 4.19 -5.17 -12.63
CA LEU A 14 5.41 -4.75 -11.94
C LEU A 14 5.77 -5.64 -10.75
N VAL A 15 4.81 -6.38 -10.20
CA VAL A 15 5.05 -7.27 -9.05
C VAL A 15 5.88 -8.48 -9.49
N ASP A 16 6.80 -8.90 -8.63
CA ASP A 16 7.56 -10.13 -8.81
C ASP A 16 6.66 -11.37 -8.75
N GLU A 17 6.66 -12.15 -9.82
CA GLU A 17 5.79 -13.32 -10.00
C GLU A 17 6.16 -14.48 -9.07
N SER A 18 7.34 -14.44 -8.44
CA SER A 18 7.80 -15.46 -7.49
C SER A 18 7.18 -15.37 -6.10
N ILE A 19 6.41 -14.32 -5.80
CA ILE A 19 5.72 -14.13 -4.52
C ILE A 19 4.20 -14.06 -4.70
N ASP A 20 3.45 -14.67 -3.79
CA ASP A 20 1.98 -14.55 -3.77
C ASP A 20 1.54 -13.23 -3.14
N PHE A 21 1.85 -12.12 -3.82
CA PHE A 21 1.49 -10.76 -3.41
C PHE A 21 0.20 -10.32 -4.11
N LYS A 22 -0.82 -9.94 -3.33
CA LYS A 22 -2.09 -9.44 -3.86
C LYS A 22 -2.51 -8.17 -3.13
N LEU A 23 -2.80 -7.12 -3.90
CA LEU A 23 -3.43 -5.90 -3.44
C LEU A 23 -4.93 -5.94 -3.73
N HIS A 24 -5.72 -5.73 -2.69
CA HIS A 24 -7.19 -5.77 -2.72
C HIS A 24 -7.77 -4.39 -2.46
N CYS A 25 -8.87 -4.08 -3.14
CA CYS A 25 -9.73 -2.94 -2.83
C CYS A 25 -11.18 -3.44 -2.79
N THR A 26 -11.79 -3.40 -1.62
CA THR A 26 -13.17 -3.83 -1.40
C THR A 26 -14.01 -2.66 -0.96
N VAL A 27 -15.13 -2.43 -1.62
CA VAL A 27 -16.02 -1.30 -1.36
C VAL A 27 -17.22 -1.77 -0.56
N TYR A 28 -17.30 -1.38 0.70
CA TYR A 28 -18.46 -1.65 1.54
C TYR A 28 -19.49 -0.54 1.31
N ARG A 29 -20.67 -0.92 0.82
CA ARG A 29 -21.77 0.03 0.65
C ARG A 29 -22.35 0.40 2.01
N MET A 30 -22.30 1.67 2.40
CA MET A 30 -23.12 2.14 3.52
C MET A 30 -24.50 2.53 3.00
N GLN A 31 -25.50 1.69 3.27
CA GLN A 31 -26.90 2.04 3.09
C GLN A 31 -27.42 2.67 4.39
N SER A 32 -27.09 3.94 4.62
CA SER A 32 -27.67 4.69 5.74
C SER A 32 -28.78 5.62 5.24
N ARG A 33 -29.75 5.93 6.10
CA ARG A 33 -30.80 6.93 5.81
C ARG A 33 -30.26 8.36 5.61
N ARG A 34 -29.01 8.64 6.03
CA ARG A 34 -28.38 9.97 6.01
C ARG A 34 -27.20 10.10 5.05
N GLY A 35 -26.89 9.08 4.25
CA GLY A 35 -25.75 9.10 3.35
C GLY A 35 -25.51 7.76 2.65
N SER A 36 -24.97 7.85 1.43
CA SER A 36 -24.70 6.74 0.51
C SER A 36 -23.20 6.52 0.24
N THR A 37 -22.33 7.01 1.14
CA THR A 37 -20.88 6.95 0.94
C THR A 37 -20.37 5.52 0.99
N ASP A 38 -19.87 5.06 -0.14
CA ASP A 38 -19.16 3.79 -0.29
C ASP A 38 -17.82 3.83 0.47
N LEU A 39 -17.52 2.78 1.25
CA LEU A 39 -16.32 2.66 2.08
C LEU A 39 -15.33 1.63 1.50
N PRO A 40 -14.37 2.06 0.68
CA PRO A 40 -13.28 1.20 0.26
C PRO A 40 -12.31 0.92 1.39
N ARG A 41 -11.95 -0.36 1.50
CA ARG A 41 -10.86 -0.90 2.31
C ARG A 41 -9.77 -1.37 1.35
N TYR A 42 -8.54 -0.98 1.64
CA TYR A 42 -7.36 -1.43 0.93
C TYR A 42 -6.59 -2.39 1.81
N PHE A 43 -6.27 -3.57 1.30
CA PHE A 43 -5.44 -4.51 2.06
C PHE A 43 -4.53 -5.30 1.13
N ILE A 44 -3.37 -5.69 1.65
CA ILE A 44 -2.40 -6.50 0.94
C ILE A 44 -2.33 -7.86 1.62
N THR A 45 -2.41 -8.91 0.81
CA THR A 45 -2.09 -10.27 1.26
C THR A 45 -0.77 -10.74 0.68
N LEU A 46 0.04 -11.41 1.48
CA LEU A 46 1.24 -12.14 1.08
C LEU A 46 1.08 -13.61 1.50
N ALA A 47 1.08 -14.54 0.55
CA ALA A 47 0.82 -15.97 0.81
C ALA A 47 -0.47 -16.21 1.64
N GLY A 48 -1.52 -15.44 1.33
CA GLY A 48 -2.80 -15.47 2.05
C GLY A 48 -2.86 -14.70 3.37
N GLU A 49 -1.73 -14.27 3.94
CA GLU A 49 -1.69 -13.46 5.18
C GLU A 49 -1.90 -11.98 4.87
N ILE A 50 -2.82 -11.30 5.58
CA ILE A 50 -2.95 -9.83 5.49
C ILE A 50 -1.75 -9.17 6.17
N ILE A 51 -0.93 -8.46 5.38
CA ILE A 51 0.27 -7.77 5.87
C ILE A 51 0.10 -6.25 5.96
N PHE A 52 -0.96 -5.71 5.35
CA PHE A 52 -1.33 -4.30 5.39
C PHE A 52 -2.84 -4.18 5.25
N ASP A 53 -3.48 -3.35 6.06
CA ASP A 53 -4.92 -3.16 6.08
C ASP A 53 -5.29 -1.72 6.43
N TYR A 54 -5.76 -0.96 5.43
CA TYR A 54 -6.38 0.33 5.61
C TYR A 54 -7.91 0.21 5.52
N PRO A 55 -8.67 0.69 6.52
CA PRO A 55 -8.22 1.58 7.59
C PRO A 55 -7.72 0.88 8.86
N LYS A 56 -7.91 -0.44 9.01
CA LYS A 56 -7.78 -1.18 10.28
C LYS A 56 -6.47 -0.90 11.04
N ASP A 57 -5.33 -0.92 10.37
CA ASP A 57 -4.00 -0.76 10.97
C ASP A 57 -3.74 0.68 11.46
N PHE A 58 -4.57 1.62 11.04
CA PHE A 58 -4.42 3.05 11.30
C PHE A 58 -5.49 3.59 12.25
N VAL A 59 -6.50 2.80 12.62
CA VAL A 59 -7.51 3.18 13.62
C VAL A 59 -6.90 3.19 15.02
N GLN A 60 -6.98 4.33 15.70
CA GLN A 60 -6.62 4.49 17.10
C GLN A 60 -7.75 3.97 18.01
N LYS A 61 -7.43 3.62 19.25
CA LYS A 61 -8.42 3.19 20.26
C LYS A 61 -9.53 4.22 20.52
N SER A 62 -9.26 5.50 20.24
CA SER A 62 -10.22 6.60 20.32
C SER A 62 -11.19 6.70 19.13
N GLY A 63 -11.05 5.82 18.12
CA GLY A 63 -11.84 5.84 16.89
C GLY A 63 -11.30 6.77 15.79
N GLY A 64 -10.29 7.59 16.09
CA GLY A 64 -9.61 8.42 15.09
C GLY A 64 -8.54 7.67 14.31
N ILE A 65 -8.01 8.26 13.23
CA ILE A 65 -6.96 7.65 12.41
C ILE A 65 -5.62 8.31 12.61
N LYS A 66 -4.60 7.48 12.81
CA LYS A 66 -3.21 7.88 12.83
C LYS A 66 -2.65 7.88 11.41
N SER A 67 -2.31 9.05 10.90
CA SER A 67 -1.43 9.18 9.73
C SER A 67 0.03 8.98 10.15
N LEU A 68 0.86 8.39 9.28
CA LEU A 68 2.32 8.32 9.51
C LEU A 68 3.03 9.63 9.16
N ALA A 69 2.32 10.62 8.58
CA ALA A 69 2.87 11.94 8.31
C ALA A 69 3.16 12.71 9.61
N GLN A 70 4.30 13.41 9.64
CA GLN A 70 4.72 14.21 10.80
C GLN A 70 3.75 15.40 10.99
N GLY A 71 3.15 15.50 12.19
CA GLY A 71 2.27 16.62 12.56
C GLY A 71 0.81 16.50 12.08
N ALA A 72 0.42 15.37 11.49
CA ALA A 72 -0.95 15.17 11.03
C ALA A 72 -1.94 15.07 12.22
N LEU A 73 -2.98 15.91 12.19
CA LEU A 73 -4.10 15.86 13.14
C LEU A 73 -4.80 14.51 13.04
N THR A 74 -5.17 13.92 14.19
CA THR A 74 -6.00 12.72 14.25
C THR A 74 -7.33 12.99 13.54
N LYS A 75 -7.53 12.43 12.35
CA LYS A 75 -8.80 12.53 11.62
C LYS A 75 -9.86 11.75 12.39
N ILE A 76 -11.03 12.34 12.61
CA ILE A 76 -12.14 11.74 13.38
C ILE A 76 -12.77 10.56 12.61
N TYR A 77 -12.51 10.43 11.30
CA TYR A 77 -13.11 9.38 10.47
C TYR A 77 -12.26 9.06 9.20
N PRO A 78 -12.19 7.79 8.72
CA PRO A 78 -11.33 7.37 7.60
C PRO A 78 -11.65 7.88 6.20
N TYR A 79 -12.64 8.76 6.07
CA TYR A 79 -13.43 8.87 4.84
C TYR A 79 -13.45 10.29 4.25
N GLY A 80 -12.38 11.06 4.46
CA GLY A 80 -12.14 12.31 3.73
C GLY A 80 -11.70 12.01 2.29
N ASN A 81 -10.43 12.23 2.00
CA ASN A 81 -9.84 11.98 0.68
C ASN A 81 -8.89 10.79 0.66
N ASP A 82 -8.55 10.21 1.82
CA ASP A 82 -7.54 9.16 2.02
C ASP A 82 -7.66 7.99 1.03
N ILE A 83 -8.89 7.66 0.65
CA ILE A 83 -9.21 6.62 -0.33
C ILE A 83 -8.74 6.99 -1.75
N SER A 84 -9.07 8.20 -2.19
CA SER A 84 -8.65 8.73 -3.49
C SER A 84 -7.14 8.90 -3.49
N ASP A 85 -6.59 9.38 -2.38
CA ASP A 85 -5.16 9.64 -2.17
C ASP A 85 -4.34 8.34 -2.26
N ILE A 86 -4.80 7.22 -1.66
CA ILE A 86 -4.16 5.90 -1.82
C ILE A 86 -4.19 5.47 -3.29
N GLY A 87 -5.31 5.67 -3.98
CA GLY A 87 -5.43 5.35 -5.40
C GLY A 87 -4.50 6.18 -6.29
N GLU A 88 -4.31 7.45 -5.97
CA GLU A 88 -3.40 8.37 -6.65
C GLU A 88 -1.95 8.03 -6.37
N LEU A 89 -1.59 7.70 -5.12
CA LEU A 89 -0.27 7.20 -4.73
C LEU A 89 0.12 5.94 -5.52
N ILE A 90 -0.79 4.97 -5.66
CA ILE A 90 -0.54 3.75 -6.46
C ILE A 90 -0.33 4.10 -7.94
N ARG A 91 -1.09 5.05 -8.48
CA ARG A 91 -0.90 5.51 -9.87
C ARG A 91 0.45 6.17 -10.06
N GLU A 92 0.79 7.11 -9.18
CA GLU A 92 2.08 7.79 -9.18
C GLU A 92 3.24 6.79 -9.11
N TYR A 93 3.10 5.76 -8.26
CA TYR A 93 4.08 4.67 -8.15
C TYR A 93 4.26 3.90 -9.46
N ILE A 94 3.16 3.49 -10.09
CA ILE A 94 3.18 2.74 -11.36
C ILE A 94 3.84 3.58 -12.46
N ASP A 95 3.50 4.87 -12.54
CA ASP A 95 3.99 5.77 -13.59
C ASP A 95 5.43 6.26 -13.33
N THR A 96 6.02 5.94 -12.18
CA THR A 96 7.42 6.29 -11.86
C THR A 96 8.41 5.41 -12.65
N PRO A 97 9.37 5.99 -13.40
CA PRO A 97 10.42 5.26 -14.12
C PRO A 97 11.34 4.44 -13.21
N LYS A 98 11.93 3.36 -13.73
CA LYS A 98 12.78 2.43 -12.96
C LYS A 98 14.03 3.12 -12.38
N GLU A 99 14.55 4.08 -13.11
CA GLU A 99 15.78 4.83 -12.81
C GLU A 99 15.59 5.67 -11.55
N GLU A 100 14.41 6.27 -11.40
CA GLU A 100 14.02 7.17 -10.32
C GLU A 100 13.38 6.42 -9.13
N LEU A 101 12.69 5.31 -9.41
CA LEU A 101 11.83 4.60 -8.46
C LEU A 101 12.48 4.34 -7.10
N PHE A 102 13.74 3.90 -7.10
CA PHE A 102 14.41 3.55 -5.86
C PHE A 102 14.64 4.77 -4.96
N ALA A 103 15.11 5.87 -5.57
CA ALA A 103 15.44 7.11 -4.88
C ALA A 103 14.21 7.99 -4.57
N LYS A 104 13.13 7.84 -5.35
CA LYS A 104 11.92 8.66 -5.21
C LYS A 104 11.34 8.57 -3.79
N HIS A 105 11.12 9.72 -3.18
CA HIS A 105 10.26 9.88 -2.01
C HIS A 105 8.84 10.16 -2.49
N PHE A 106 7.86 9.48 -1.89
CA PHE A 106 6.45 9.67 -2.21
C PHE A 106 5.84 10.51 -1.09
N ASP A 107 5.79 11.83 -1.28
CA ASP A 107 5.42 12.78 -0.21
C ASP A 107 4.00 12.55 0.33
N ALA A 108 3.09 12.07 -0.53
CA ALA A 108 1.72 11.73 -0.17
C ALA A 108 1.56 10.34 0.50
N ASP A 109 2.64 9.58 0.70
CA ASP A 109 2.57 8.26 1.36
C ASP A 109 2.43 8.38 2.88
N GLU A 110 1.21 8.63 3.32
CA GLU A 110 0.84 8.67 4.74
C GLU A 110 0.73 7.28 5.39
N TRP A 111 0.80 6.21 4.61
CA TRP A 111 0.50 4.83 5.05
C TRP A 111 1.74 3.92 5.04
N GLY A 112 2.87 4.39 4.50
CA GLY A 112 4.05 3.56 4.29
C GLY A 112 3.84 2.51 3.19
N LEU A 113 2.86 2.71 2.32
CA LEU A 113 2.49 1.79 1.25
C LEU A 113 3.57 1.72 0.17
N ALA A 114 4.20 2.84 -0.18
CA ALA A 114 5.18 2.90 -1.26
C ALA A 114 6.38 1.98 -1.00
N ASN A 115 6.81 1.86 0.25
CA ASN A 115 7.90 0.96 0.63
C ASN A 115 7.51 -0.52 0.49
N ILE A 116 6.27 -0.89 0.78
CA ILE A 116 5.75 -2.25 0.56
C ILE A 116 5.73 -2.55 -0.95
N LEU A 117 5.28 -1.60 -1.77
CA LEU A 117 5.28 -1.74 -3.22
C LEU A 117 6.72 -1.87 -3.77
N LYS A 118 7.67 -1.02 -3.33
CA LYS A 118 9.11 -1.14 -3.68
C LYS A 118 9.68 -2.52 -3.35
N ALA A 119 9.26 -3.13 -2.23
CA ALA A 119 9.69 -4.47 -1.89
C ALA A 119 9.13 -5.51 -2.87
N ALA A 120 7.86 -5.41 -3.28
CA ALA A 120 7.22 -6.35 -4.19
C ALA A 120 7.65 -6.20 -5.67
N ASP A 121 8.17 -5.03 -6.07
CA ASP A 121 8.41 -4.67 -7.46
C ASP A 121 9.66 -5.36 -8.08
N LYS A 122 9.48 -6.07 -9.19
CA LYS A 122 10.54 -6.80 -9.90
C LYS A 122 11.59 -5.91 -10.56
N ARG A 123 11.29 -4.63 -10.78
CA ARG A 123 12.26 -3.61 -11.24
C ARG A 123 13.33 -3.35 -10.17
N ILE A 124 13.03 -3.65 -8.90
CA ILE A 124 13.97 -3.59 -7.78
C ILE A 124 14.65 -4.95 -7.62
N GLY A 125 15.93 -5.01 -7.99
CA GLY A 125 16.75 -6.22 -7.86
C GLY A 125 17.30 -6.46 -6.45
N LYS A 126 17.88 -7.66 -6.25
CA LYS A 126 18.40 -8.17 -4.96
C LYS A 126 19.25 -7.17 -4.16
N ARG A 127 20.20 -6.48 -4.80
CA ARG A 127 21.07 -5.48 -4.13
C ARG A 127 20.28 -4.33 -3.52
N ARG A 128 19.31 -3.78 -4.26
CA ARG A 128 18.44 -2.69 -3.80
C ARG A 128 17.45 -3.19 -2.74
N LEU A 129 16.96 -4.42 -2.87
CA LEU A 129 16.11 -5.07 -1.87
C LEU A 129 16.81 -5.24 -0.51
N GLN A 130 18.09 -5.64 -0.52
CA GLN A 130 18.93 -5.73 0.69
C GLN A 130 19.15 -4.36 1.35
N ILE A 131 19.21 -3.27 0.57
CA ILE A 131 19.28 -1.90 1.12
C ILE A 131 17.95 -1.55 1.81
N LEU A 132 16.80 -1.83 1.18
CA LEU A 132 15.48 -1.62 1.78
C LEU A 132 15.30 -2.41 3.08
N ALA A 133 15.87 -3.62 3.16
CA ALA A 133 15.80 -4.47 4.33
C ALA A 133 16.37 -3.81 5.60
N LYS A 134 17.26 -2.81 5.46
CA LYS A 134 17.80 -2.05 6.60
C LYS A 134 16.73 -1.22 7.33
N ASN A 135 15.65 -0.83 6.65
CA ASN A 135 14.56 -0.09 7.27
C ASN A 135 13.58 -1.03 7.99
N LYS A 136 13.80 -1.25 9.28
CA LYS A 136 13.00 -2.17 10.12
C LYS A 136 11.64 -1.62 10.58
N LYS A 137 11.30 -0.35 10.28
CA LYS A 137 10.09 0.29 10.80
C LYS A 137 8.81 -0.22 10.12
N ASN A 138 8.89 -0.63 8.85
CA ASN A 138 7.75 -1.13 8.10
C ASN A 138 7.75 -2.67 8.09
N GLN A 139 6.96 -3.27 8.99
CA GLN A 139 6.91 -4.73 9.15
C GLN A 139 6.36 -5.44 7.90
N ALA A 140 5.34 -4.85 7.25
CA ALA A 140 4.76 -5.39 6.03
C ALA A 140 5.81 -5.50 4.90
N MET A 141 6.59 -4.44 4.71
CA MET A 141 7.70 -4.42 3.77
C MET A 141 8.73 -5.51 4.08
N GLN A 142 9.09 -5.70 5.36
CA GLN A 142 10.06 -6.72 5.76
C GLN A 142 9.60 -8.14 5.41
N LYS A 143 8.30 -8.45 5.58
CA LYS A 143 7.72 -9.73 5.16
C LYS A 143 7.86 -9.96 3.65
N VAL A 144 7.54 -8.95 2.84
CA VAL A 144 7.68 -9.03 1.38
C VAL A 144 9.14 -9.22 0.96
N ILE A 145 10.06 -8.49 1.58
CA ILE A 145 11.50 -8.63 1.32
C ILE A 145 11.98 -10.05 1.64
N ALA A 146 11.57 -10.60 2.79
CA ALA A 146 11.95 -11.96 3.19
C ALA A 146 11.47 -12.99 2.15
N ALA A 147 10.20 -12.91 1.74
CA ALA A 147 9.62 -13.79 0.72
C ALA A 147 10.38 -13.72 -0.62
N ARG A 148 10.71 -12.51 -1.08
CA ARG A 148 11.48 -12.35 -2.33
C ARG A 148 12.91 -12.85 -2.21
N LEU A 149 13.58 -12.64 -1.08
CA LEU A 149 14.95 -13.13 -0.89
C LEU A 149 14.99 -14.65 -0.80
N GLU A 150 13.96 -15.28 -0.25
CA GLU A 150 13.80 -16.73 -0.22
C GLU A 150 13.55 -17.31 -1.61
N ALA A 151 12.70 -16.68 -2.42
CA ALA A 151 12.44 -17.11 -3.79
C ALA A 151 13.63 -16.93 -4.75
N LEU A 152 14.61 -16.11 -4.37
CA LEU A 152 15.86 -15.88 -5.12
C LEU A 152 17.03 -16.79 -4.66
N ARG A 153 16.78 -17.73 -3.74
CA ARG A 153 17.76 -18.75 -3.34
C ARG A 153 17.70 -19.93 -4.29
#